data_AF-A0A8I1SYG8-F1
#
_entry.id   AF-A0A8I1SYG8-F1
#
_cell.length_a   1.000
_cell.length_b   1.000
_cell.length_c   1.000
_cell.angle_alpha   90.00
_cell.angle_beta   90.00
_cell.angle_gamma   90.00
#
_symmetry.space_group_name_H-M   'P 1'
#
loop_
_entity.id
_entity.type
_entity.pdbx_description
1 polymer ?
#
loop_
_entity_poly.entity_id
_entity_poly.type
_entity_poly.pdbx_seq_one_letter_code
_entity_poly.pdbx_strand_id
1 'polypeptide(L)' 'EVQESATRWLWSYNHERPNMALGGITPMQKLMLTN' A
#
# COMPACT_ATOMS: atom_id res chain seq x y z
N GLU A 1 11.66 -16.99 -5.02
CA GLU A 1 10.24 -17.37 -5.20
C GLU A 1 9.31 -16.81 -4.10
N VAL A 2 9.09 -17.47 -2.96
CA VAL A 2 8.08 -17.02 -1.96
C VAL A 2 8.36 -15.61 -1.40
N GLN A 3 9.61 -15.31 -1.07
CA GLN A 3 10.00 -13.98 -0.56
C GLN A 3 9.74 -12.88 -1.60
N GLU A 4 10.07 -13.10 -2.87
CA GLU A 4 9.88 -12.11 -3.92
C GLU A 4 8.40 -11.88 -4.19
N SER A 5 7.59 -12.94 -4.15
CA SER A 5 6.13 -12.83 -4.23
C SER A 5 5.57 -12.01 -3.07
N ALA A 6 6.02 -12.26 -1.83
CA ALA A 6 5.59 -11.51 -0.65
C ALA A 6 6.02 -10.03 -0.73
N THR A 7 7.25 -9.76 -1.16
CA THR A 7 7.77 -8.40 -1.36
C THR A 7 6.97 -7.64 -2.42
N ARG A 8 6.67 -8.28 -3.56
CA ARG A 8 5.86 -7.68 -4.62
C ARG A 8 4.44 -7.38 -4.14
N TRP A 9 3.83 -8.32 -3.41
CA TRP A 9 2.50 -8.14 -2.86
C TRP A 9 2.43 -6.96 -1.88
N LEU A 10 3.40 -6.85 -0.96
CA LEU A 10 3.47 -5.75 -0.02
C LEU A 10 3.61 -4.40 -0.73
N TRP A 11 4.46 -4.35 -1.77
CA TRP A 11 4.64 -3.12 -2.55
C TRP A 11 3.33 -2.69 -3.23
N SER A 12 2.66 -3.60 -3.93
CA SER A 12 1.38 -3.33 -4.60
C SER A 12 0.28 -2.92 -3.62
N TYR A 13 0.21 -3.55 -2.45
CA TYR A 13 -0.75 -3.16 -1.41
C TYR A 13 -0.51 -1.73 -0.93
N ASN A 14 0.73 -1.35 -0.68
CA ASN A 14 1.06 -0.03 -0.16
C ASN A 14 0.91 1.09 -1.21
N HIS A 15 1.12 0.80 -2.50
CA HIS A 15 1.23 1.82 -3.55
C HIS A 15 0.07 1.85 -4.55
N GLU A 16 -0.61 0.74 -4.77
CA GLU A 16 -1.60 0.63 -5.87
C GLU A 16 -3.02 0.37 -5.37
N ARG A 17 -3.19 -0.19 -4.16
CA ARG A 17 -4.51 -0.55 -3.63
C ARG A 17 -5.13 0.60 -2.83
N PRO A 18 -6.23 1.21 -3.30
CA PRO A 18 -7.00 2.16 -2.50
C PRO A 18 -7.68 1.44 -1.33
N ASN A 19 -7.65 2.05 -0.14
CA ASN A 19 -8.27 1.51 1.06
C ASN A 19 -9.44 2.40 1.51
N MET A 20 -10.65 1.84 1.55
CA MET A 20 -11.86 2.58 1.94
C MET A 20 -11.81 3.11 3.37
N ALA A 21 -11.17 2.41 4.31
CA ALA A 21 -10.98 2.90 5.67
C ALA A 21 -10.05 4.13 5.73
N LEU A 22 -9.24 4.34 4.68
CA LEU A 22 -8.39 5.53 4.53
C LEU A 22 -9.07 6.63 3.68
N GLY A 23 -10.32 6.45 3.26
CA GLY A 23 -11.01 7.39 2.36
C GLY A 23 -10.72 7.16 0.88
N GLY A 24 -10.33 5.95 0.49
CA GLY A 24 -10.08 5.57 -0.90
C GLY A 24 -8.68 5.92 -1.41
N ILE A 25 -7.77 6.35 -0.54
CA ILE A 25 -6.35 6.55 -0.84
C ILE A 25 -5.51 5.31 -0.49
N THR A 26 -4.29 5.23 -1.01
CA THR A 26 -3.37 4.13 -0.70
C THR A 26 -2.69 4.35 0.66
N PRO A 27 -2.18 3.29 1.33
CA PRO A 27 -1.44 3.43 2.57
C PRO A 27 -0.25 4.40 2.47
N MET A 28 0.49 4.39 1.36
CA MET A 28 1.62 5.30 1.17
C MET A 28 1.17 6.76 1.03
N GLN A 29 0.05 7.02 0.34
CA GLN A 29 -0.53 8.37 0.27
C GLN A 29 -0.95 8.86 1.66
N LYS A 30 -1.56 7.99 2.48
CA LYS A 30 -1.91 8.34 3.87
C LYS A 30 -0.67 8.74 4.67
N LEU A 31 0.43 7.98 4.56
CA LEU A 31 1.69 8.28 5.23
C LEU A 31 2.25 9.66 4.84
N MET A 32 2.19 10.02 3.55
CA MET A 32 2.64 11.32 3.04
C MET A 32 1.80 12.50 3.52
N LEU A 33 0.51 12.29 3.86
CA LEU A 33 -0.37 13.33 4.38
C LEU A 33 -0.23 13.53 5.89
N THR A 34 0.30 12.54 6.60
CA THR A 34 0.43 12.56 8.07
C THR A 34 1.85 12.85 8.57
N ASN A 35 2.83 12.82 7.67
CA ASN A 35 4.20 13.27 7.91
C ASN A 35 4.37 14.72 7.46
#